data_AF-A0A349Z9J8-F1
#
_entry.id   AF-A0A349Z9J8-F1
#
_cell.length_a   1.000
_cell.length_b   1.000
_cell.length_c   1.000
_cell.angle_alpha   90.00
_cell.angle_beta   90.00
_cell.angle_gamma   90.00
#
_symmetry.space_group_name_H-M   'P 1'
#
loop_
_entity.id
_entity.type
_entity.pdbx_description
1 polymer ?
#
loop_
_entity_poly.entity_id
_entity_poly.type
_entity_poly.pdbx_seq_one_letter_code
_entity_poly.pdbx_strand_id
1 'polypeptide(L)'
;YYEERPKACMNGWGTTFLTVAPDGSALPCHSAKILPLTFPNVKEKSVRGIWFDDFAFNHFRGNDWMQGPCKTCDEKDLDFGGCRCQAYMLTGDMYKTDPVCSKSPDHHLMAEAVAKSQTPERELVYRDPKVKIPITEI
;
A
#
# COMPACT_ATOMS: atom_id res chain seq x y z
N TYR A 1 7.99 11.79 -6.49
CA TYR A 1 6.54 11.98 -6.28
C TYR A 1 6.15 13.29 -6.93
N TYR A 2 5.48 13.21 -8.09
CA TYR A 2 5.07 14.39 -8.87
C TYR A 2 3.55 14.55 -8.94
N GLU A 3 2.79 13.50 -8.64
CA GLU A 3 1.32 13.55 -8.57
C GLU A 3 0.89 14.02 -7.16
N GLU A 4 -0.13 14.88 -7.10
CA GLU A 4 -0.70 15.41 -5.85
C GLU A 4 -1.90 14.59 -5.32
N ARG A 5 -2.32 13.58 -6.07
CA ARG A 5 -3.41 12.67 -5.72
C ARG A 5 -2.90 11.24 -5.77
N PRO A 6 -3.30 10.39 -4.81
CA PRO A 6 -2.98 8.98 -4.89
C PRO A 6 -3.83 8.33 -5.99
N LYS A 7 -3.29 7.26 -6.58
CA LYS A 7 -4.09 6.36 -7.42
C LYS A 7 -4.93 5.46 -6.52
N ALA A 8 -6.07 5.00 -7.05
CA ALA A 8 -6.83 3.92 -6.44
C ALA A 8 -5.96 2.66 -6.34
N CYS A 9 -5.38 2.40 -5.17
CA CYS A 9 -4.46 1.28 -4.99
C CYS A 9 -5.21 -0.03 -5.28
N MET A 10 -4.84 -0.71 -6.37
CA MET A 10 -5.49 -1.93 -6.84
C MET A 10 -7.02 -1.76 -7.07
N ASN A 11 -7.46 -0.55 -7.47
CA ASN A 11 -8.87 -0.14 -7.60
C ASN A 11 -9.68 -0.19 -6.28
N GLY A 12 -8.99 -0.06 -5.14
CA GLY A 12 -9.60 -0.11 -3.81
C GLY A 12 -9.33 -1.44 -3.10
N TRP A 13 -9.27 -1.37 -1.76
CA TRP A 13 -8.92 -2.52 -0.93
C TRP A 13 -9.93 -3.67 -1.09
N GLY A 14 -9.44 -4.83 -1.52
CA GLY A 14 -10.26 -6.02 -1.65
C GLY A 14 -11.43 -5.86 -2.63
N THR A 15 -11.33 -4.98 -3.65
CA THR A 15 -12.40 -4.82 -4.66
C THR A 15 -12.12 -5.61 -5.94
N THR A 16 -10.85 -5.77 -6.29
CA THR A 16 -10.44 -6.37 -7.58
C THR A 16 -9.51 -7.58 -7.43
N PHE A 17 -8.61 -7.57 -6.43
CA PHE A 17 -7.55 -8.57 -6.33
C PHE A 17 -7.60 -9.37 -5.04
N LEU A 18 -7.35 -10.68 -5.17
CA LEU A 18 -6.97 -11.59 -4.10
C LEU A 18 -5.66 -12.25 -4.50
N THR A 19 -4.62 -12.04 -3.70
CA THR A 19 -3.31 -12.68 -3.89
C THR A 19 -3.16 -13.84 -2.92
N VAL A 20 -2.71 -15.00 -3.39
CA VAL A 20 -2.33 -16.12 -2.52
C VAL A 20 -0.81 -16.19 -2.44
N ALA A 21 -0.25 -15.96 -1.26
CA ALA A 21 1.18 -16.06 -1.00
C ALA A 21 1.64 -17.54 -0.96
N PRO A 22 2.94 -17.85 -1.10
CA PRO A 22 3.44 -19.23 -1.10
C PRO A 22 3.08 -20.07 0.14
N ASP A 23 2.90 -19.42 1.30
CA ASP A 23 2.49 -20.08 2.54
C ASP A 23 0.97 -20.39 2.59
N GLY A 24 0.20 -19.88 1.63
CA GLY A 24 -1.26 -20.00 1.53
C GLY A 24 -2.03 -18.78 2.06
N SER A 25 -1.35 -17.75 2.57
CA SER A 25 -2.02 -16.53 3.04
C SER A 25 -2.74 -15.83 1.89
N ALA A 26 -4.01 -15.49 2.06
CA ALA A 26 -4.78 -14.71 1.11
C ALA A 26 -4.75 -13.22 1.49
N LEU A 27 -4.44 -12.36 0.52
CA LEU A 27 -4.18 -10.94 0.71
C LEU A 27 -5.03 -10.09 -0.24
N PRO A 28 -5.61 -8.96 0.22
CA PRO A 28 -6.38 -8.04 -0.63
C PRO A 28 -5.49 -7.18 -1.55
N CYS A 29 -4.18 -7.13 -1.28
CA CYS A 29 -3.15 -6.62 -2.18
C CYS A 29 -1.81 -7.30 -1.83
N HIS A 30 -0.86 -7.30 -2.77
CA HIS A 30 0.43 -7.98 -2.57
C HIS A 30 1.18 -7.54 -1.29
N SER A 31 1.17 -6.24 -0.99
CA SER A 31 1.89 -5.67 0.15
C SER A 31 1.11 -5.64 1.45
N ALA A 32 -0.10 -6.25 1.52
CA ALA A 32 -0.97 -6.14 2.69
C ALA A 32 -0.33 -6.67 3.99
N LYS A 33 0.58 -7.65 3.89
CA LYS A 33 1.27 -8.26 5.04
C LYS A 33 2.10 -7.30 5.90
N ILE A 34 2.41 -6.10 5.40
CA ILE A 34 3.11 -5.10 6.22
C ILE A 34 2.21 -4.47 7.27
N LEU A 35 0.89 -4.53 7.08
CA LEU A 35 -0.08 -3.98 8.01
C LEU A 35 -0.19 -4.89 9.24
N PRO A 36 -0.47 -4.33 10.43
CA PRO A 36 -0.69 -5.10 11.66
C PRO A 36 -2.08 -5.78 11.65
N LEU A 37 -2.37 -6.57 10.62
CA LEU A 37 -3.60 -7.33 10.43
C LEU A 37 -3.27 -8.83 10.33
N THR A 38 -4.19 -9.67 10.79
CA THR A 38 -4.12 -11.12 10.57
C THR A 38 -4.82 -11.47 9.27
N PHE A 39 -4.12 -12.19 8.38
CA PHE A 39 -4.65 -12.60 7.08
C PHE A 39 -5.06 -14.08 7.09
N PRO A 40 -6.17 -14.45 6.43
CA PRO A 40 -6.64 -15.83 6.38
C PRO A 40 -5.76 -16.70 5.47
N ASN A 41 -5.79 -18.02 5.67
CA ASN A 41 -5.12 -18.99 4.82
C ASN A 41 -6.13 -19.79 3.98
N VAL A 42 -5.83 -19.98 2.69
CA VAL A 42 -6.70 -20.75 1.77
C VAL A 42 -6.75 -22.25 2.09
N LYS A 43 -5.82 -22.76 2.92
CA LYS A 43 -5.84 -24.13 3.45
C LYS A 43 -6.92 -24.33 4.51
N GLU A 44 -7.41 -23.24 5.11
CA GLU A 44 -8.35 -23.25 6.25
C GLU A 44 -9.73 -22.72 5.88
N LYS A 45 -9.81 -21.76 4.94
CA LYS A 45 -11.05 -21.11 4.51
C LYS A 45 -11.20 -21.16 2.99
N SER A 46 -12.43 -21.28 2.50
CA SER A 46 -12.71 -21.20 1.06
C SER A 46 -12.39 -19.79 0.53
N VAL A 47 -11.93 -19.70 -0.72
CA VAL A 47 -11.65 -18.41 -1.39
C VAL A 47 -12.87 -17.49 -1.37
N ARG A 48 -14.07 -18.06 -1.55
CA ARG A 48 -15.33 -17.31 -1.47
C ARG A 48 -15.53 -16.70 -0.08
N GLY A 49 -15.38 -17.50 0.98
CA GLY A 49 -15.52 -17.01 2.36
C GLY A 49 -14.46 -15.97 2.70
N ILE A 50 -13.23 -16.16 2.23
CA ILE A 50 -12.16 -15.17 2.37
C ILE A 50 -12.55 -13.84 1.72
N TRP A 51 -13.05 -13.90 0.48
CA TRP A 51 -13.36 -12.70 -0.29
C TRP A 51 -14.53 -11.90 0.28
N PHE A 52 -15.62 -12.57 0.64
CA PHE A 52 -16.86 -11.89 1.04
C PHE A 52 -16.95 -11.63 2.54
N ASP A 53 -16.42 -12.53 3.38
CA ASP A 53 -16.75 -12.55 4.81
C ASP A 53 -15.55 -12.22 5.70
N ASP A 54 -14.32 -12.40 5.22
CA ASP A 54 -13.15 -12.25 6.07
C ASP A 54 -12.86 -10.79 6.42
N PHE A 55 -12.54 -10.57 7.70
CA PHE A 55 -12.20 -9.26 8.24
C PHE A 55 -11.08 -8.60 7.44
N ALA A 56 -10.00 -9.32 7.10
CA ALA A 56 -8.85 -8.72 6.42
C ALA A 56 -9.20 -8.14 5.04
N PHE A 57 -10.20 -8.71 4.35
CA PHE A 57 -10.68 -8.24 3.05
C PHE A 57 -11.68 -7.10 3.18
N ASN A 58 -12.47 -7.07 4.26
CA ASN A 58 -13.49 -6.06 4.48
C ASN A 58 -12.99 -4.83 5.26
N HIS A 59 -11.86 -4.93 5.99
CA HIS A 59 -11.40 -3.90 6.94
C HIS A 59 -11.26 -2.50 6.33
N PHE A 60 -10.74 -2.41 5.11
CA PHE A 60 -10.61 -1.16 4.35
C PHE A 60 -11.45 -1.15 3.07
N ARG A 61 -12.40 -2.07 2.93
CA ARG A 61 -13.28 -2.10 1.75
C ARG A 61 -14.34 -1.00 1.87
N GLY A 62 -14.63 -0.32 0.76
CA GLY A 62 -15.53 0.82 0.75
C GLY A 62 -14.92 2.06 1.42
N ASN A 63 -15.77 2.94 1.95
CA ASN A 63 -15.36 4.24 2.49
C ASN A 63 -15.77 4.47 3.98
N ASP A 64 -16.48 3.52 4.60
CA ASP A 64 -16.99 3.66 5.98
C ASP A 64 -15.88 3.76 7.04
N TRP A 65 -14.73 3.16 6.78
CA TRP A 65 -13.56 3.17 7.68
C TRP A 65 -12.80 4.50 7.68
N MET A 66 -13.03 5.35 6.67
CA MET A 66 -12.19 6.52 6.42
C MET A 66 -12.28 7.56 7.54
N GLN A 67 -11.12 8.10 7.89
CA GLN A 67 -10.98 9.24 8.80
C GLN A 67 -10.91 10.56 8.03
N GLY A 68 -10.93 11.69 8.75
CA GLY A 68 -10.70 13.00 8.13
C GLY A 68 -9.27 13.13 7.59
N PRO A 69 -9.05 13.80 6.43
CA PRO A 69 -10.04 14.47 5.58
C PRO A 69 -10.86 13.55 4.66
N CYS A 70 -10.45 12.31 4.42
CA CYS A 70 -11.07 11.41 3.43
C CYS A 70 -12.56 11.18 3.65
N LYS A 71 -13.01 11.09 4.91
CA LYS A 71 -14.42 10.84 5.27
C LYS A 71 -15.42 11.78 4.58
N THR A 72 -15.05 13.06 4.46
CA THR A 72 -15.87 14.12 3.85
C THR A 72 -15.34 14.57 2.50
N CYS A 73 -14.31 13.92 1.96
CA CYS A 73 -13.72 14.28 0.68
C CYS A 73 -14.65 13.87 -0.47
N ASP A 74 -14.74 14.71 -1.48
CA ASP A 74 -15.46 14.49 -2.74
C ASP A 74 -14.78 13.46 -3.65
N GLU A 75 -13.46 13.27 -3.48
CA GLU A 75 -12.66 12.33 -4.27
C GLU A 75 -12.62 10.90 -3.69
N LYS A 76 -13.23 10.65 -2.52
CA LYS A 76 -13.05 9.39 -1.77
C LYS A 76 -13.49 8.13 -2.50
N ASP A 77 -14.46 8.26 -3.42
CA ASP A 77 -14.95 7.14 -4.23
C ASP A 77 -14.15 6.95 -5.53
N LEU A 78 -13.20 7.86 -5.82
CA LEU A 78 -12.30 7.78 -6.96
C LEU A 78 -10.99 7.08 -6.58
N ASP A 79 -10.40 7.45 -5.44
CA ASP A 79 -9.08 6.97 -5.01
C ASP A 79 -9.11 6.02 -3.81
N PHE A 80 -10.27 5.87 -3.15
CA PHE A 80 -10.46 5.04 -1.97
C PHE A 80 -9.49 5.38 -0.82
N GLY A 81 -9.09 6.65 -0.72
CA GLY A 81 -8.12 7.14 0.25
C GLY A 81 -6.67 6.77 -0.08
N GLY A 82 -6.39 6.21 -1.25
CA GLY A 82 -5.05 5.79 -1.68
C GLY A 82 -4.56 4.49 -1.04
N CYS A 83 -3.24 4.32 -0.96
CA CYS A 83 -2.60 3.07 -0.55
C CYS A 83 -2.47 2.95 0.98
N ARG A 84 -3.15 1.96 1.58
CA ARG A 84 -3.07 1.68 3.03
C ARG A 84 -1.69 1.24 3.48
N CYS A 85 -1.02 0.43 2.65
CA CYS A 85 0.37 0.01 2.89
C CYS A 85 1.32 1.21 2.94
N GLN A 86 1.17 2.16 2.02
CA GLN A 86 2.02 3.35 1.99
C GLN A 86 1.72 4.29 3.15
N ALA A 87 0.44 4.52 3.47
CA ALA A 87 0.05 5.30 4.65
C ALA A 87 0.72 4.74 5.91
N TYR A 88 0.66 3.42 6.12
CA TYR A 88 1.29 2.78 7.26
C TYR A 88 2.82 2.89 7.24
N MET A 89 3.48 2.63 6.11
CA MET A 89 4.95 2.71 6.02
C MET A 89 5.50 4.09 6.32
N LEU A 90 4.80 5.14 5.91
CA LEU A 90 5.26 6.51 6.07
C LEU A 90 4.86 7.12 7.42
N THR A 91 3.69 6.77 7.94
CA THR A 91 3.12 7.44 9.12
C THR A 91 3.09 6.57 10.38
N GLY A 92 3.30 5.25 10.24
CA GLY A 92 3.09 4.28 11.31
C GLY A 92 1.61 3.96 11.59
N ASP A 93 0.67 4.55 10.86
CA ASP A 93 -0.77 4.39 11.07
C ASP A 93 -1.49 4.04 9.75
N MET A 94 -2.17 2.89 9.74
CA MET A 94 -2.90 2.39 8.57
C MET A 94 -4.22 3.14 8.29
N TYR A 95 -4.72 3.92 9.25
CA TYR A 95 -5.93 4.73 9.14
C TYR A 95 -5.66 6.14 8.59
N LYS A 96 -4.40 6.59 8.60
CA LYS A 96 -4.04 7.90 8.08
C LYS A 96 -4.27 8.01 6.57
N THR A 97 -4.48 9.24 6.12
CA THR A 97 -4.58 9.55 4.69
C THR A 97 -3.24 9.26 4.02
N ASP A 98 -3.25 8.65 2.84
CA ASP A 98 -2.03 8.41 2.08
C ASP A 98 -1.25 9.73 1.90
N PRO A 99 -0.01 9.84 2.41
CA PRO A 99 0.77 11.08 2.33
C PRO A 99 1.02 11.58 0.89
N VAL A 100 0.83 10.75 -0.14
CA VAL A 100 0.86 11.22 -1.54
C VAL A 100 -0.19 12.30 -1.81
N CYS A 101 -1.35 12.21 -1.15
CA CYS A 101 -2.41 13.20 -1.31
C CYS A 101 -1.97 14.54 -0.71
N SER A 102 -2.06 15.63 -1.49
CA SER A 102 -1.75 16.97 -1.00
C SER A 102 -2.72 17.47 0.09
N LYS A 103 -3.88 16.82 0.25
CA LYS A 103 -4.81 17.06 1.37
C LYS A 103 -4.40 16.35 2.68
N SER A 104 -3.41 15.46 2.65
CA SER A 104 -2.94 14.75 3.84
C SER A 104 -2.18 15.71 4.79
N PRO A 105 -2.47 15.71 6.11
CA PRO A 105 -1.66 16.44 7.08
C PRO A 105 -0.18 16.02 7.06
N ASP A 106 0.09 14.78 6.65
CA ASP A 106 1.41 14.17 6.60
C ASP A 106 2.09 14.31 5.21
N HIS A 107 1.56 15.16 4.31
CA HIS A 107 2.11 15.32 2.96
C HIS A 107 3.59 15.75 2.94
N HIS A 108 4.05 16.45 3.98
CA HIS A 108 5.44 16.86 4.16
C HIS A 108 6.44 15.69 4.09
N LEU A 109 6.03 14.47 4.51
CA LEU A 109 6.85 13.26 4.41
C LEU A 109 7.25 12.92 2.97
N MET A 110 6.42 13.29 1.99
CA MET A 110 6.74 13.08 0.57
C MET A 110 7.86 14.02 0.12
N ALA A 111 7.81 15.27 0.55
CA ALA A 111 8.83 16.26 0.24
C ALA A 111 10.17 15.87 0.87
N GLU A 112 10.16 15.41 2.12
CA GLU A 112 11.34 14.90 2.82
C GLU A 112 11.95 13.68 2.11
N ALA A 113 11.11 12.72 1.71
CA ALA A 113 11.57 11.54 0.97
C ALA A 113 12.21 11.91 -0.38
N VAL A 114 11.62 12.88 -1.11
CA VAL A 114 12.20 13.39 -2.36
C VAL A 114 13.52 14.10 -2.09
N ALA A 115 13.59 14.98 -1.09
CA ALA A 115 14.81 15.70 -0.75
C ALA A 115 15.96 14.74 -0.39
N LYS A 116 15.68 13.73 0.46
CA LYS A 116 16.66 12.70 0.84
C LYS A 116 17.16 11.91 -0.37
N SER A 117 16.30 11.67 -1.37
CA SER A 117 16.69 10.94 -2.59
C SER A 117 17.70 11.67 -3.48
N GLN A 118 17.83 13.00 -3.34
CA GLN A 118 18.78 13.81 -4.11
C GLN A 118 20.21 13.72 -3.58
N THR A 119 20.40 13.26 -2.34
CA THR A 119 21.70 13.14 -1.68
C THR A 119 21.93 11.70 -1.21
N PRO A 120 22.27 10.77 -2.12
CA PRO A 120 22.43 9.37 -1.76
C PRO A 120 23.65 9.18 -0.84
N GLU A 121 23.49 8.37 0.21
CA GLU A 121 24.56 8.05 1.18
C GLU A 121 25.70 7.22 0.57
N ARG A 122 25.44 6.56 -0.57
CA ARG A 122 26.40 5.76 -1.33
C ARG A 122 26.32 6.13 -2.80
N GLU A 123 27.42 5.94 -3.52
CA GLU A 123 27.46 6.15 -4.96
C GLU A 123 26.40 5.27 -5.66
N LEU A 124 25.65 5.88 -6.58
CA LEU A 124 24.63 5.17 -7.34
C LEU A 124 25.30 4.27 -8.39
N VAL A 125 25.19 2.96 -8.19
CA VAL A 125 25.64 1.98 -9.19
C VAL A 125 24.49 1.72 -10.17
N TYR A 126 24.62 2.26 -11.38
CA TYR A 126 23.66 2.05 -12.44
C TYR A 126 23.86 0.67 -13.09
N ARG A 127 22.76 -0.04 -13.35
CA ARG A 127 22.81 -1.29 -14.11
C ARG A 127 23.10 -0.97 -15.58
N ASP A 128 24.20 -1.50 -16.10
CA ASP A 128 24.51 -1.52 -17.52
C ASP A 128 24.32 -2.96 -18.04
N PRO A 129 23.44 -3.22 -19.02
CA PRO A 129 23.25 -4.55 -19.62
C PRO A 129 24.54 -5.18 -20.15
N LYS A 130 25.54 -4.38 -20.52
CA LYS A 130 26.85 -4.82 -21.03
C LYS A 130 27.82 -5.20 -19.92
N VAL A 131 27.57 -4.75 -18.68
CA VAL A 131 28.43 -5.00 -17.53
C VAL A 131 27.80 -6.08 -16.67
N LYS A 132 28.40 -7.28 -16.69
CA LYS A 132 27.96 -8.38 -15.80
C LYS A 132 28.20 -7.97 -14.35
N ILE A 133 27.13 -7.95 -13.56
CA ILE A 133 27.23 -7.77 -12.12
C ILE A 133 27.70 -9.13 -11.54
N PRO A 134 28.83 -9.18 -10.80
CA PRO A 134 29.26 -10.40 -10.16
C PRO A 134 28.18 -10.88 -9.19
N ILE A 135 27.75 -12.13 -9.34
CA ILE A 135 26.88 -12.77 -8.36
C ILE A 135 27.76 -13.05 -7.14
N THR A 136 27.58 -12.28 -6.07
CA THR A 136 28.18 -12.60 -4.77
C THR A 136 27.51 -13.88 -4.26
N GLU A 137 28.31 -14.92 -4.02
CA GLU A 137 27.85 -16.08 -3.25
C GLU A 137 27.42 -15.60 -1.86
N ILE A 138 26.21 -16.00 -1.45
CA ILE A 138 25.60 -15.66 -0.16
C ILE A 138 25.90 -16.80 0.81
#